data_AF-A0A496S2L3-F1
#
_entry.id   AF-A0A496S2L3-F1
#
_cell.length_a   1.000
_cell.length_b   1.000
_cell.length_c   1.000
_cell.angle_alpha   90.00
_cell.angle_beta   90.00
_cell.angle_gamma   90.00
#
_symmetry.space_group_name_H-M   'P 1'
#
loop_
_entity.id
_entity.type
_entity.pdbx_description
1 polymer ?
#
loop_
_entity_poly.entity_id
_entity_poly.type
_entity_poly.pdbx_seq_one_letter_code
_entity_poly.pdbx_strand_id
1 'polypeptide(L)'
;MKKVLYFLIFLLITNLSFAQNKFLKNCFPQAESFLRTSRPFKHTSIYKGRRLLGVCFLASEVISNTRGFSGDIEVLVCVDSNAEIRGVKIVSHQETPGWGDKIESKDFLDQFREKSIYESFLIGKDIQGISSATISSQSVARIVRESSLRAYEEIFRNRNFIFENFYSADMDIILVSIFLILAVVFIFKRIVFLRIIFLSLVIVYFGFLKTLFISIFNVINLLKLQFPSFLESIPWYILFGFSFLGTLFLGRFYCGWLCPFGAVQDIISKIPSKKLKITYK
;
A
#
# COMPACT_ATOMS: atom_id res chain seq x y z
N MET A 1 21.00 -1.80 37.21
CA MET A 1 19.95 -1.90 36.15
C MET A 1 20.24 -1.06 34.90
N LYS A 2 20.52 0.25 35.00
CA LYS A 2 20.78 1.10 33.81
C LYS A 2 21.95 0.62 32.92
N LYS A 3 23.06 0.14 33.49
CA LYS A 3 24.22 -0.39 32.71
C LYS A 3 23.90 -1.64 31.88
N VAL A 4 23.00 -2.51 32.36
CA VAL A 4 22.57 -3.72 31.63
C VAL A 4 21.65 -3.35 30.47
N LEU A 5 20.78 -2.35 30.67
CA LEU A 5 19.91 -1.82 29.62
C LEU A 5 20.73 -1.14 28.49
N TYR A 6 21.75 -0.33 28.83
CA TYR A 6 22.65 0.26 27.84
C TYR A 6 23.46 -0.80 27.08
N PHE A 7 23.92 -1.85 27.77
CA PHE A 7 24.66 -2.94 27.13
C PHE A 7 23.78 -3.77 26.18
N LEU A 8 22.53 -4.05 26.56
CA LEU A 8 21.55 -4.72 25.69
C LEU A 8 21.15 -3.86 24.49
N ILE A 9 20.93 -2.56 24.68
CA ILE A 9 20.66 -1.60 23.60
C ILE A 9 21.87 -1.52 22.66
N PHE A 10 23.09 -1.49 23.19
CA PHE A 10 24.33 -1.48 22.40
C PHE A 10 24.53 -2.80 21.62
N LEU A 11 24.22 -3.96 22.21
CA LEU A 11 24.24 -5.27 21.55
C LEU A 11 23.16 -5.40 20.46
N LEU A 12 21.99 -4.79 20.65
CA LEU A 12 20.93 -4.72 19.64
C LEU A 12 21.32 -3.82 18.47
N ILE A 13 21.89 -2.63 18.75
CA ILE A 13 22.32 -1.67 17.72
C ILE A 13 23.48 -2.23 16.88
N THR A 14 24.43 -2.93 17.52
CA THR A 14 25.57 -3.55 16.82
C THR A 14 25.15 -4.76 15.98
N ASN A 15 24.23 -5.62 16.47
CA ASN A 15 23.69 -6.72 15.67
C ASN A 15 22.84 -6.24 14.47
N LEU A 16 22.04 -5.18 14.63
CA LEU A 16 21.27 -4.61 13.51
C LEU A 16 22.19 -4.07 12.41
N SER A 17 23.23 -3.33 12.81
CA SER A 17 24.28 -2.82 11.91
C SER A 17 25.01 -3.96 11.18
N PHE A 18 25.35 -5.04 11.88
CA PHE A 18 26.05 -6.18 11.31
C PHE A 18 25.19 -6.99 10.31
N ALA A 19 23.93 -7.25 10.65
CA ALA A 19 22.99 -7.96 9.77
C ALA A 19 22.68 -7.15 8.51
N GLN A 20 22.55 -5.83 8.63
CA GLN A 20 22.37 -4.93 7.49
C GLN A 20 23.62 -4.93 6.60
N ASN A 21 24.82 -4.85 7.18
CA ASN A 21 26.08 -4.92 6.42
C ASN A 21 26.27 -6.25 5.67
N LYS A 22 25.84 -7.38 6.25
CA LYS A 22 25.88 -8.69 5.55
C LYS A 22 24.93 -8.71 4.35
N PHE A 23 23.73 -8.15 4.49
CA PHE A 23 22.77 -8.07 3.40
C PHE A 23 23.26 -7.17 2.25
N LEU A 24 23.84 -6.00 2.57
CA LEU A 24 24.41 -5.09 1.58
C LEU A 24 25.55 -5.75 0.77
N LYS A 25 26.42 -6.49 1.44
CA LYS A 25 27.49 -7.26 0.78
C LYS A 25 26.94 -8.37 -0.12
N ASN A 26 25.84 -9.02 0.25
CA ASN A 26 25.20 -10.03 -0.60
C ASN A 26 24.59 -9.40 -1.87
N CYS A 27 24.03 -8.20 -1.77
CA CYS A 27 23.47 -7.48 -2.92
C CYS A 27 24.57 -6.97 -3.86
N PHE A 28 25.70 -6.52 -3.32
CA PHE A 28 26.84 -6.03 -4.08
C PHE A 28 28.15 -6.71 -3.66
N PRO A 29 28.43 -7.93 -4.13
CA PRO A 29 29.65 -8.66 -3.78
C PRO A 29 30.93 -7.96 -4.24
N GLN A 30 30.83 -7.13 -5.28
CA GLN A 30 31.96 -6.38 -5.84
C GLN A 30 32.19 -5.01 -5.18
N ALA A 31 31.44 -4.69 -4.12
CA ALA A 31 31.54 -3.42 -3.42
C ALA A 31 32.85 -3.31 -2.63
N GLU A 32 33.52 -2.17 -2.75
CA GLU A 32 34.71 -1.84 -1.97
C GLU A 32 34.36 -0.92 -0.79
N SER A 33 33.36 -0.04 -0.96
CA SER A 33 32.91 0.88 0.09
C SER A 33 31.41 1.12 0.10
N PHE A 34 30.90 1.42 1.29
CA PHE A 34 29.50 1.75 1.57
C PHE A 34 29.47 3.09 2.28
N LEU A 35 28.86 4.11 1.65
CA LEU A 35 28.77 5.45 2.19
C LEU A 35 27.32 5.76 2.56
N ARG A 36 27.06 6.09 3.82
CA ARG A 36 25.73 6.55 4.24
C ARG A 36 25.59 8.03 3.90
N THR A 37 24.57 8.35 3.14
CA THR A 37 24.26 9.69 2.63
C THR A 37 22.85 10.06 3.06
N SER A 38 22.61 11.34 3.35
CA SER A 38 21.32 11.85 3.81
C SER A 38 20.54 12.65 2.77
N ARG A 39 21.18 12.98 1.62
CA ARG A 39 20.58 13.72 0.51
C ARG A 39 20.63 12.88 -0.77
N PRO A 40 19.60 12.89 -1.62
CA PRO A 40 18.34 13.63 -1.45
C PRO A 40 17.47 13.11 -0.30
N PHE A 41 17.56 11.81 -0.02
CA PHE A 41 17.00 11.14 1.16
C PHE A 41 18.07 10.25 1.81
N LYS A 42 17.76 9.63 2.96
CA LYS A 42 18.70 8.73 3.63
C LYS A 42 18.87 7.43 2.85
N HIS A 43 20.08 7.21 2.36
CA HIS A 43 20.44 6.00 1.63
C HIS A 43 21.91 5.61 1.87
N THR A 44 22.27 4.41 1.45
CA THR A 44 23.65 3.93 1.41
C THR A 44 24.08 3.83 -0.04
N SER A 45 25.05 4.63 -0.45
CA SER A 45 25.69 4.58 -1.77
C SER A 45 26.79 3.52 -1.77
N ILE A 46 26.83 2.67 -2.80
CA ILE A 46 27.77 1.56 -2.92
C ILE A 46 28.77 1.84 -4.05
N TYR A 47 30.06 1.76 -3.75
CA TYR A 47 31.11 2.07 -4.73
C TYR A 47 32.10 0.92 -4.94
N LYS A 48 32.70 0.91 -6.13
CA LYS A 48 33.91 0.17 -6.48
C LYS A 48 34.91 1.17 -7.05
N GLY A 49 35.98 1.46 -6.31
CA GLY A 49 36.83 2.62 -6.54
C GLY A 49 36.04 3.93 -6.54
N ARG A 50 36.01 4.61 -7.71
CA ARG A 50 35.24 5.86 -7.92
C ARG A 50 33.88 5.64 -8.59
N ARG A 51 33.55 4.41 -9.01
CA ARG A 51 32.30 4.11 -9.73
C ARG A 51 31.20 3.78 -8.74
N LEU A 52 30.07 4.51 -8.82
CA LEU A 52 28.84 4.17 -8.12
C LEU A 52 28.25 2.90 -8.74
N LEU A 53 28.18 1.82 -7.98
CA LEU A 53 27.59 0.55 -8.40
C LEU A 53 26.08 0.54 -8.21
N GLY A 54 25.59 1.21 -7.16
CA GLY A 54 24.21 1.10 -6.73
C GLY A 54 23.94 1.85 -5.44
N VAL A 55 22.70 1.80 -5.00
CA VAL A 55 22.21 2.39 -3.76
C VAL A 55 21.27 1.44 -3.04
N CYS A 56 21.30 1.47 -1.71
CA CYS A 56 20.33 0.79 -0.87
C CYS A 56 19.65 1.77 0.08
N PHE A 57 18.35 1.66 0.26
CA PHE A 57 17.55 2.61 1.03
C PHE A 57 16.34 1.94 1.67
N LEU A 58 15.82 2.58 2.71
CA LEU A 58 14.54 2.24 3.31
C LEU A 58 13.43 2.88 2.49
N ALA A 59 12.41 2.10 2.13
CA ALA A 59 11.35 2.58 1.25
C ALA A 59 10.62 3.79 1.82
N SER A 60 10.44 3.87 3.15
CA SER A 60 9.80 5.01 3.82
C SER A 60 10.61 6.32 3.73
N GLU A 61 11.91 6.26 3.43
CA GLU A 61 12.72 7.45 3.19
C GLU A 61 12.49 8.02 1.78
N VAL A 62 11.83 7.27 0.87
CA VAL A 62 11.63 7.65 -0.55
C VAL A 62 10.15 7.85 -0.89
N ILE A 63 9.26 7.02 -0.33
CA ILE A 63 7.82 7.07 -0.57
C ILE A 63 7.07 7.16 0.75
N SER A 64 5.94 7.89 0.75
CA SER A 64 5.14 8.06 1.96
C SER A 64 4.19 6.88 2.23
N ASN A 65 3.74 6.21 1.17
CA ASN A 65 2.77 5.11 1.27
C ASN A 65 3.44 3.73 1.26
N THR A 66 3.82 3.26 2.45
CA THR A 66 4.38 1.92 2.69
C THR A 66 3.36 0.93 3.29
N ARG A 67 2.07 1.22 3.15
CA ARG A 67 1.02 0.50 3.87
C ARG A 67 0.75 -0.92 3.33
N GLY A 68 0.74 -1.88 4.26
CA GLY A 68 0.29 -3.27 4.10
C GLY A 68 -1.18 -3.47 4.45
N PHE A 69 -1.56 -4.72 4.75
CA PHE A 69 -2.92 -5.06 5.17
C PHE A 69 -3.19 -4.60 6.61
N SER A 70 -2.29 -4.94 7.53
CA SER A 70 -2.47 -4.65 8.97
C SER A 70 -1.80 -3.36 9.42
N GLY A 71 -0.78 -2.89 8.70
CA GLY A 71 -0.07 -1.65 8.99
C GLY A 71 1.09 -1.44 8.02
N ASP A 72 2.00 -0.53 8.34
CA ASP A 72 3.12 -0.22 7.44
C ASP A 72 4.12 -1.38 7.36
N ILE A 73 4.69 -1.55 6.16
CA ILE A 73 5.71 -2.54 5.83
C ILE A 73 6.98 -1.77 5.46
N GLU A 74 8.00 -1.86 6.29
CA GLU A 74 9.29 -1.25 6.03
C GLU A 74 10.16 -2.20 5.19
N VAL A 75 10.60 -1.72 4.04
CA VAL A 75 11.34 -2.51 3.06
C VAL A 75 12.69 -1.87 2.78
N LEU A 76 13.76 -2.61 2.99
CA LEU A 76 15.10 -2.27 2.52
C LEU A 76 15.24 -2.75 1.07
N VAL A 77 15.49 -1.83 0.16
CA VAL A 77 15.64 -2.11 -1.26
C VAL A 77 17.02 -1.69 -1.74
N CYS A 78 17.62 -2.51 -2.59
CA CYS A 78 18.93 -2.26 -3.21
C CYS A 78 18.77 -2.26 -4.74
N VAL A 79 19.16 -1.15 -5.37
CA VAL A 79 19.08 -0.94 -6.83
C VAL A 79 20.46 -0.60 -7.36
N ASP A 80 20.83 -1.13 -8.51
CA ASP A 80 22.13 -0.83 -9.14
C ASP A 80 22.07 0.32 -10.15
N SER A 81 23.23 0.65 -10.73
CA SER A 81 23.36 1.68 -11.76
C SER A 81 22.71 1.32 -13.11
N ASN A 82 22.25 0.08 -13.29
CA ASN A 82 21.61 -0.41 -14.51
C ASN A 82 20.09 -0.48 -14.39
N ALA A 83 19.51 0.11 -13.33
CA ALA A 83 18.08 0.08 -13.04
C ALA A 83 17.55 -1.34 -12.76
N GLU A 84 18.38 -2.19 -12.14
CA GLU A 84 18.03 -3.55 -11.70
C GLU A 84 18.02 -3.65 -10.17
N ILE A 85 17.07 -4.42 -9.64
CA ILE A 85 17.00 -4.72 -8.22
C ILE A 85 18.04 -5.78 -7.86
N ARG A 86 18.93 -5.46 -6.92
CA ARG A 86 19.95 -6.39 -6.41
C ARG A 86 19.51 -7.14 -5.16
N GLY A 87 18.53 -6.61 -4.42
CA GLY A 87 17.95 -7.31 -3.29
C GLY A 87 16.85 -6.52 -2.59
N VAL A 88 15.96 -7.26 -1.95
CA VAL A 88 14.86 -6.74 -1.14
C VAL A 88 14.87 -7.46 0.20
N LYS A 89 14.62 -6.73 1.28
CA LYS A 89 14.46 -7.30 2.63
C LYS A 89 13.38 -6.55 3.40
N ILE A 90 12.44 -7.29 4.00
CA ILE A 90 11.51 -6.72 4.97
C ILE A 90 12.28 -6.44 6.27
N VAL A 91 12.19 -5.20 6.76
CA VAL A 91 12.87 -4.73 7.97
C VAL A 91 11.93 -4.79 9.17
N SER A 92 10.67 -4.40 8.95
CA SER A 92 9.60 -4.51 9.94
C SER A 92 8.23 -4.51 9.25
N HIS A 93 7.24 -5.11 9.89
CA HIS A 93 5.85 -5.06 9.45
C HIS A 93 4.90 -5.24 10.63
N GLN A 94 3.61 -4.94 10.41
CA GLN A 94 2.54 -5.19 11.39
C GLN A 94 1.55 -6.27 10.93
N GLU A 95 1.91 -7.02 9.88
CA GLU A 95 1.11 -8.11 9.31
C GLU A 95 0.76 -9.22 10.31
N THR A 96 -0.33 -9.93 10.03
CA THR A 96 -0.84 -11.00 10.87
C THR A 96 0.13 -12.21 10.88
N PRO A 97 0.64 -12.65 12.05
CA PRO A 97 1.53 -13.81 12.14
C PRO A 97 0.90 -15.09 11.58
N GLY A 98 1.69 -15.91 10.88
CA GLY A 98 1.29 -17.14 10.20
C GLY A 98 0.60 -16.95 8.84
N TRP A 99 0.23 -15.72 8.48
CA TRP A 99 -0.45 -15.39 7.23
C TRP A 99 0.34 -14.38 6.42
N GLY A 100 0.41 -13.14 6.92
CA GLY A 100 1.02 -12.02 6.22
C GLY A 100 2.51 -11.85 6.49
N ASP A 101 3.04 -12.45 7.57
CA ASP A 101 4.49 -12.52 7.87
C ASP A 101 5.29 -13.32 6.83
N LYS A 102 4.62 -14.16 6.04
CA LYS A 102 5.24 -14.86 4.90
C LYS A 102 5.84 -13.93 3.85
N ILE A 103 5.51 -12.62 3.85
CA ILE A 103 6.19 -11.63 3.01
C ILE A 103 7.69 -11.52 3.31
N GLU A 104 8.15 -12.00 4.46
CA GLU A 104 9.57 -12.08 4.80
C GLU A 104 10.28 -13.28 4.16
N SER A 105 9.53 -14.20 3.56
CA SER A 105 10.09 -15.42 2.98
C SER A 105 11.04 -15.12 1.81
N LYS A 106 12.14 -15.87 1.78
CA LYS A 106 13.15 -15.76 0.73
C LYS A 106 12.54 -16.06 -0.66
N ASP A 107 11.67 -17.05 -0.75
CA ASP A 107 11.00 -17.44 -2.01
C ASP A 107 10.13 -16.32 -2.59
N PHE A 108 9.57 -15.46 -1.74
CA PHE A 108 8.84 -14.28 -2.20
C PHE A 108 9.79 -13.15 -2.59
N LEU A 109 10.75 -12.82 -1.73
CA LEU A 109 11.63 -11.65 -1.92
C LEU A 109 12.68 -11.82 -3.02
N ASP A 110 13.18 -13.04 -3.25
CA ASP A 110 14.19 -13.28 -4.29
C ASP A 110 13.61 -13.17 -5.71
N GLN A 111 12.28 -13.20 -5.88
CA GLN A 111 11.65 -12.97 -7.19
C GLN A 111 11.87 -11.55 -7.73
N PHE A 112 12.18 -10.59 -6.86
CA PHE A 112 12.50 -9.22 -7.26
C PHE A 112 13.93 -9.08 -7.76
N ARG A 113 14.82 -10.03 -7.44
CA ARG A 113 16.24 -9.93 -7.80
C ARG A 113 16.40 -9.98 -9.32
N GLU A 114 17.32 -9.16 -9.84
CA GLU A 114 17.65 -9.02 -11.27
C GLU A 114 16.49 -8.51 -12.16
N LYS A 115 15.33 -8.19 -11.58
CA LYS A 115 14.25 -7.53 -12.31
C LYS A 115 14.56 -6.06 -12.52
N SER A 116 14.11 -5.53 -13.66
CA SER A 116 14.20 -4.11 -13.93
C SER A 116 13.16 -3.35 -13.12
N ILE A 117 13.53 -2.17 -12.59
CA ILE A 117 12.60 -1.27 -11.89
C ILE A 117 11.45 -0.78 -12.79
N TYR A 118 11.61 -0.89 -14.11
CA TYR A 118 10.60 -0.48 -15.09
C TYR A 118 9.52 -1.56 -15.35
N GLU A 119 9.70 -2.79 -14.86
CA GLU A 119 8.68 -3.84 -14.91
C GLU A 119 7.49 -3.55 -13.99
N SER A 120 6.36 -4.21 -14.25
CA SER A 120 5.10 -3.90 -13.55
C SER A 120 4.92 -4.49 -12.15
N PHE A 121 5.65 -5.57 -11.84
CA PHE A 121 5.58 -6.31 -10.58
C PHE A 121 4.14 -6.71 -10.20
N LEU A 122 3.31 -7.03 -11.19
CA LEU A 122 1.94 -7.44 -10.96
C LEU A 122 1.89 -8.83 -10.33
N ILE A 123 1.18 -8.95 -9.20
CA ILE A 123 0.98 -10.23 -8.52
C ILE A 123 0.19 -11.19 -9.43
N GLY A 124 0.70 -12.41 -9.60
CA GLY A 124 0.12 -13.46 -10.45
C GLY A 124 0.51 -13.35 -11.93
N LYS A 125 1.26 -12.31 -12.31
CA LYS A 125 1.82 -12.16 -13.66
C LYS A 125 3.34 -12.08 -13.64
N ASP A 126 3.88 -11.12 -12.89
CA ASP A 126 5.32 -10.83 -12.83
C ASP A 126 5.95 -11.37 -11.54
N ILE A 127 5.16 -11.42 -10.45
CA ILE A 127 5.56 -11.90 -9.12
C ILE A 127 4.50 -12.87 -8.60
N GLN A 128 4.91 -14.03 -8.12
CA GLN A 128 4.05 -14.98 -7.45
C GLN A 128 3.64 -14.43 -6.09
N GLY A 129 2.33 -14.24 -5.90
CA GLY A 129 1.77 -13.81 -4.61
C GLY A 129 1.71 -14.93 -3.60
N ILE A 130 1.62 -14.55 -2.33
CA ILE A 130 1.47 -15.47 -1.22
C ILE A 130 -0.02 -15.78 -1.01
N SER A 131 -0.36 -17.06 -1.00
CA SER A 131 -1.72 -17.52 -0.73
C SER A 131 -2.23 -16.96 0.61
N SER A 132 -3.43 -16.40 0.57
CA SER A 132 -4.10 -15.78 1.72
C SER A 132 -3.42 -14.52 2.29
N ALA A 133 -2.41 -13.98 1.61
CA ALA A 133 -1.77 -12.69 1.92
C ALA A 133 -1.67 -11.81 0.67
N THR A 134 -2.74 -11.78 -0.14
CA THR A 134 -2.77 -11.07 -1.43
C THR A 134 -2.53 -9.57 -1.27
N ILE A 135 -3.17 -8.93 -0.28
CA ILE A 135 -3.03 -7.49 -0.05
C ILE A 135 -1.59 -7.14 0.33
N SER A 136 -1.01 -7.88 1.29
CA SER A 136 0.37 -7.69 1.73
C SER A 136 1.38 -7.96 0.61
N SER A 137 1.14 -8.98 -0.22
CA SER A 137 1.96 -9.29 -1.41
C SER A 137 1.93 -8.14 -2.43
N GLN A 138 0.74 -7.62 -2.74
CA GLN A 138 0.56 -6.48 -3.63
C GLN A 138 1.22 -5.21 -3.08
N SER A 139 1.10 -4.96 -1.77
CA SER A 139 1.74 -3.85 -1.11
C SER A 139 3.27 -3.92 -1.23
N VAL A 140 3.89 -5.06 -0.94
CA VAL A 140 5.34 -5.21 -1.08
C VAL A 140 5.79 -4.99 -2.52
N ALA A 141 5.11 -5.59 -3.49
CA ALA A 141 5.45 -5.41 -4.91
C ALA A 141 5.37 -3.93 -5.34
N ARG A 142 4.29 -3.23 -4.95
CA ARG A 142 4.13 -1.79 -5.20
C ARG A 142 5.23 -0.97 -4.52
N ILE A 143 5.49 -1.22 -3.23
CA ILE A 143 6.50 -0.49 -2.44
C ILE A 143 7.88 -0.64 -3.07
N VAL A 144 8.28 -1.88 -3.40
CA VAL A 144 9.57 -2.16 -4.05
C VAL A 144 9.65 -1.41 -5.37
N ARG A 145 8.60 -1.46 -6.20
CA ARG A 145 8.57 -0.77 -7.48
C ARG A 145 8.70 0.74 -7.36
N GLU A 146 7.75 1.36 -6.66
CA GLU A 146 7.61 2.82 -6.58
C GLU A 146 8.83 3.45 -5.92
N SER A 147 9.32 2.85 -4.83
CA SER A 147 10.51 3.36 -4.14
C SER A 147 11.78 3.18 -4.97
N SER A 148 11.94 2.06 -5.70
CA SER A 148 13.07 1.85 -6.61
C SER A 148 13.09 2.83 -7.77
N LEU A 149 11.95 3.07 -8.41
CA LEU A 149 11.84 4.03 -9.51
C LEU A 149 12.22 5.44 -9.05
N ARG A 150 11.60 5.92 -7.95
CA ARG A 150 11.89 7.26 -7.43
C ARG A 150 13.34 7.41 -6.97
N ALA A 151 13.86 6.44 -6.22
CA ALA A 151 15.24 6.46 -5.76
C ALA A 151 16.24 6.47 -6.92
N TYR A 152 15.98 5.65 -7.95
CA TYR A 152 16.85 5.57 -9.12
C TYR A 152 16.85 6.88 -9.91
N GLU A 153 15.67 7.47 -10.12
CA GLU A 153 15.56 8.75 -10.80
C GLU A 153 16.30 9.85 -10.03
N GLU A 154 16.07 9.97 -8.72
CA GLU A 154 16.67 11.06 -7.93
C GLU A 154 18.20 10.97 -7.82
N ILE A 155 18.76 9.76 -7.85
CA ILE A 155 20.20 9.53 -7.64
C ILE A 155 20.96 9.43 -8.97
N PHE A 156 20.45 8.67 -9.94
CA PHE A 156 21.18 8.36 -11.18
C PHE A 156 20.79 9.27 -12.33
N ARG A 157 19.54 9.72 -12.39
CA ARG A 157 19.03 10.49 -13.52
C ARG A 157 18.74 11.91 -13.04
N ASN A 158 19.74 12.79 -13.08
CA ASN A 158 19.65 14.21 -12.72
C ASN A 158 18.62 15.01 -13.56
N ARG A 159 17.35 14.67 -13.41
CA ARG A 159 16.18 15.39 -13.86
C ARG A 159 15.37 15.68 -12.61
N ASN A 160 15.00 16.93 -12.43
CA ASN A 160 13.92 17.32 -11.54
C ASN A 160 12.64 16.60 -12.04
N PHE A 161 12.34 15.44 -11.50
CA PHE A 161 11.12 14.71 -11.84
C PHE A 161 9.97 15.36 -11.08
N ILE A 162 9.27 16.27 -11.75
CA ILE A 162 7.98 16.77 -11.29
C ILE A 162 6.92 15.75 -11.70
N PHE A 163 6.56 14.90 -10.73
CA PHE A 163 5.29 14.19 -10.53
C PHE A 163 4.50 13.69 -11.75
N GLU A 164 4.59 12.39 -12.04
CA GLU A 164 3.51 11.62 -12.70
C GLU A 164 2.40 11.14 -11.73
N ASN A 165 2.54 11.39 -10.42
CA ASN A 165 1.49 11.05 -9.44
C ASN A 165 0.34 12.07 -9.36
N PHE A 166 0.36 13.14 -10.16
CA PHE A 166 -0.72 14.14 -10.15
C PHE A 166 -1.90 13.76 -11.05
N TYR A 167 -1.68 12.96 -12.11
CA TYR A 167 -2.74 12.63 -13.07
C TYR A 167 -3.72 11.54 -12.60
N SER A 168 -3.30 10.65 -11.69
CA SER A 168 -4.16 9.60 -11.14
C SER A 168 -5.03 10.08 -9.98
N ALA A 169 -4.55 11.04 -9.19
CA ALA A 169 -5.29 11.62 -8.07
C ALA A 169 -6.46 12.50 -8.55
N ASP A 170 -6.27 13.30 -9.59
CA ASP A 170 -7.31 14.19 -10.13
C ASP A 170 -8.53 13.41 -10.66
N MET A 171 -8.28 12.32 -11.39
CA MET A 171 -9.36 11.50 -11.95
C MET A 171 -10.19 10.80 -10.86
N ASP A 172 -9.55 10.32 -9.79
CA ASP A 172 -10.25 9.66 -8.68
C ASP A 172 -11.10 10.65 -7.88
N ILE A 173 -10.63 11.90 -7.71
CA ILE A 173 -11.41 12.98 -7.08
C ILE A 173 -12.65 13.30 -7.91
N ILE A 174 -12.50 13.46 -9.23
CA ILE A 174 -13.61 13.75 -10.14
C ILE A 174 -14.63 12.60 -10.12
N LEU A 175 -14.16 11.36 -10.24
CA LEU A 175 -15.01 10.16 -10.21
C LEU A 175 -15.76 10.03 -8.90
N VAL A 176 -15.09 10.14 -7.75
CA VAL A 176 -15.76 10.08 -6.44
C VAL A 176 -16.79 11.18 -6.32
N SER A 177 -16.47 12.41 -6.74
CA SER A 177 -17.42 13.54 -6.70
C SER A 177 -18.65 13.29 -7.56
N ILE A 178 -18.48 12.74 -8.77
CA ILE A 178 -19.60 12.34 -9.66
C ILE A 178 -20.46 11.27 -8.98
N PHE A 179 -19.86 10.25 -8.38
CA PHE A 179 -20.59 9.21 -7.65
C PHE A 179 -21.40 9.76 -6.48
N LEU A 180 -20.83 10.70 -5.72
CA LEU A 180 -21.51 11.34 -4.61
C LEU A 180 -22.71 12.18 -5.09
N ILE A 181 -22.53 12.93 -6.19
CA ILE A 181 -23.63 13.69 -6.81
C ILE A 181 -24.72 12.74 -7.30
N LEU A 182 -24.37 11.67 -8.01
CA LEU A 182 -25.33 10.66 -8.47
C LEU A 182 -26.08 9.99 -7.32
N ALA A 183 -25.40 9.67 -6.21
CA ALA A 183 -26.02 9.14 -5.01
C ALA A 183 -27.13 10.09 -4.50
N VAL A 184 -26.81 11.38 -4.37
CA VAL A 184 -27.77 12.40 -3.94
C VAL A 184 -28.93 12.52 -4.92
N VAL A 185 -28.67 12.64 -6.22
CA VAL A 185 -29.71 12.76 -7.25
C VAL A 185 -30.66 11.56 -7.23
N PHE A 186 -30.13 10.34 -7.13
CA PHE A 186 -30.94 9.12 -7.14
C PHE A 186 -31.73 8.90 -5.85
N ILE A 187 -31.26 9.42 -4.72
CA ILE A 187 -32.05 9.48 -3.48
C ILE A 187 -33.33 10.30 -3.68
N PHE A 188 -33.23 11.46 -4.32
CA PHE A 188 -34.40 12.33 -4.55
C PHE A 188 -35.32 11.83 -5.66
N LYS A 189 -34.79 11.23 -6.72
CA LYS A 189 -35.61 10.72 -7.84
C LYS A 189 -36.48 9.52 -7.47
N ARG A 190 -36.13 8.74 -6.43
CA ARG A 190 -36.87 7.54 -5.95
C ARG A 190 -37.20 6.49 -7.03
N ILE A 191 -36.50 6.48 -8.16
CA ILE A 191 -36.69 5.50 -9.24
C ILE A 191 -35.92 4.21 -8.92
N VAL A 192 -36.63 3.09 -8.78
CA VAL A 192 -36.06 1.79 -8.35
C VAL A 192 -35.02 1.25 -9.33
N PHE A 193 -35.23 1.42 -10.64
CA PHE A 193 -34.32 0.95 -11.68
C PHE A 193 -32.95 1.66 -11.63
N LEU A 194 -32.95 2.99 -11.55
CA LEU A 194 -31.72 3.79 -11.44
C LEU A 194 -30.94 3.45 -10.17
N ARG A 195 -31.64 3.17 -9.07
CA ARG A 195 -31.00 2.72 -7.83
C ARG A 195 -30.27 1.40 -8.01
N ILE A 196 -30.85 0.42 -8.70
CA ILE A 196 -30.19 -0.88 -8.93
C ILE A 196 -28.95 -0.70 -9.80
N ILE A 197 -29.04 0.09 -10.88
CA ILE A 197 -27.89 0.40 -11.74
C ILE A 197 -26.77 1.03 -10.92
N PHE A 198 -27.11 2.04 -10.10
CA PHE A 198 -26.14 2.72 -9.26
C PHE A 198 -25.47 1.80 -8.26
N LEU A 199 -26.23 0.95 -7.57
CA LEU A 199 -25.69 -0.03 -6.61
C LEU A 199 -24.77 -1.04 -7.30
N SER A 200 -25.11 -1.51 -8.50
CA SER A 200 -24.22 -2.36 -9.30
C SER A 200 -22.92 -1.64 -9.67
N LEU A 201 -23.01 -0.36 -10.04
CA LEU A 201 -21.86 0.47 -10.39
C LEU A 201 -20.95 0.69 -9.17
N VAL A 202 -21.52 0.92 -8.00
CA VAL A 202 -20.81 1.01 -6.70
C VAL A 202 -20.08 -0.29 -6.37
N ILE A 203 -20.70 -1.45 -6.58
CA ILE A 203 -20.05 -2.76 -6.36
C ILE A 203 -18.83 -2.92 -7.27
N VAL A 204 -18.97 -2.62 -8.56
CA VAL A 204 -17.86 -2.76 -9.52
C VAL A 204 -16.74 -1.78 -9.21
N TYR A 205 -17.07 -0.49 -9.04
CA TYR A 205 -16.07 0.56 -8.90
C TYR A 205 -15.37 0.52 -7.53
N PHE A 206 -16.12 0.60 -6.44
CA PHE A 206 -15.56 0.64 -5.09
C PHE A 206 -15.15 -0.75 -4.57
N GLY A 207 -15.79 -1.81 -5.07
CA GLY A 207 -15.48 -3.19 -4.67
C GLY A 207 -14.31 -3.80 -5.44
N PHE A 208 -14.28 -3.70 -6.77
CA PHE A 208 -13.30 -4.42 -7.60
C PHE A 208 -12.22 -3.52 -8.20
N LEU A 209 -12.55 -2.31 -8.66
CA LEU A 209 -11.60 -1.49 -9.42
C LEU A 209 -10.67 -0.66 -8.53
N LYS A 210 -11.21 0.04 -7.53
CA LYS A 210 -10.44 1.03 -6.76
C LYS A 210 -10.21 0.67 -5.30
N THR A 211 -10.84 -0.39 -4.79
CA THR A 211 -10.76 -0.85 -3.38
C THR A 211 -10.83 0.32 -2.37
N LEU A 212 -11.56 1.39 -2.73
CA LEU A 212 -11.56 2.68 -2.05
C LEU A 212 -12.83 2.79 -1.21
N PHE A 213 -12.85 2.14 -0.05
CA PHE A 213 -13.97 2.22 0.88
C PHE A 213 -13.50 2.53 2.30
N ILE A 214 -14.42 3.05 3.13
CA ILE A 214 -14.17 3.33 4.54
C ILE A 214 -14.17 1.98 5.27
N SER A 215 -13.00 1.37 5.37
CA SER A 215 -12.82 0.12 6.10
C SER A 215 -12.80 0.37 7.61
N ILE A 216 -13.10 -0.67 8.38
CA ILE A 216 -13.00 -0.65 9.84
C ILE A 216 -11.57 -0.30 10.29
N PHE A 217 -10.56 -0.73 9.53
CA PHE A 217 -9.16 -0.43 9.80
C PHE A 217 -8.83 1.05 9.66
N ASN A 218 -9.44 1.74 8.69
CA ASN A 218 -9.25 3.19 8.55
C ASN A 218 -9.86 3.95 9.73
N VAL A 219 -10.98 3.48 10.26
CA VAL A 219 -11.58 4.04 11.49
C VAL A 219 -10.69 3.77 12.71
N ILE A 220 -10.15 2.55 12.84
CA ILE A 220 -9.21 2.20 13.93
C ILE A 220 -7.95 3.07 13.88
N ASN A 221 -7.39 3.28 12.69
CA ASN A 221 -6.19 4.12 12.53
C ASN A 221 -6.48 5.59 12.84
N LEU A 222 -7.66 6.07 12.47
CA LEU A 222 -8.13 7.40 12.86
C LEU A 222 -8.23 7.56 14.38
N LEU A 223 -8.76 6.54 15.08
CA LEU A 223 -8.81 6.49 16.55
C LEU A 223 -7.42 6.44 17.20
N LYS A 224 -6.44 5.85 16.52
CA LYS A 224 -5.02 5.84 16.93
C LYS A 224 -4.27 7.13 16.58
N LEU A 225 -4.96 8.18 16.09
CA LEU A 225 -4.37 9.44 15.61
C LEU A 225 -3.35 9.24 14.47
N GLN A 226 -3.43 8.12 13.75
CA GLN A 226 -2.60 7.83 12.58
C GLN A 226 -3.38 8.23 11.32
N PHE A 227 -3.20 9.49 10.92
CA PHE A 227 -3.87 10.04 9.75
C PHE A 227 -3.12 9.64 8.45
N PRO A 228 -3.83 9.19 7.41
CA PRO A 228 -3.19 8.95 6.12
C PRO A 228 -2.70 10.28 5.51
N SER A 229 -1.63 10.23 4.70
CA SER A 229 -1.03 11.39 4.04
C SER A 229 -2.08 12.25 3.34
N PHE A 230 -2.23 13.52 3.76
CA PHE A 230 -3.29 14.41 3.28
C PHE A 230 -3.32 14.59 1.76
N LEU A 231 -2.15 14.74 1.15
CA LEU A 231 -2.02 15.00 -0.29
C LEU A 231 -2.30 13.76 -1.15
N GLU A 232 -2.01 12.56 -0.64
CA GLU A 232 -2.21 11.30 -1.39
C GLU A 232 -3.59 10.68 -1.16
N SER A 233 -4.29 11.07 -0.08
CA SER A 233 -5.57 10.46 0.33
C SER A 233 -6.78 11.38 0.19
N ILE A 234 -6.70 12.41 -0.64
CA ILE A 234 -7.78 13.40 -0.86
C ILE A 234 -9.15 12.72 -1.15
N PRO A 235 -9.26 11.73 -2.07
CA PRO A 235 -10.54 11.06 -2.34
C PRO A 235 -11.13 10.38 -1.11
N TRP A 236 -10.29 9.82 -0.25
CA TRP A 236 -10.73 9.14 0.98
C TRP A 236 -11.33 10.14 1.97
N TYR A 237 -10.70 11.30 2.15
CA TYR A 237 -11.21 12.36 3.03
C TYR A 237 -12.54 12.93 2.53
N ILE A 238 -12.68 13.14 1.21
CA ILE A 238 -13.94 13.58 0.60
C ILE A 238 -15.04 12.55 0.86
N LEU A 239 -14.76 11.27 0.58
CA LEU A 239 -15.71 10.18 0.80
C LEU A 239 -16.10 10.08 2.28
N PHE A 240 -15.12 10.16 3.20
CA PHE A 240 -15.36 10.09 4.64
C PHE A 240 -16.19 11.26 5.15
N GLY A 241 -15.80 12.50 4.83
CA GLY A 241 -16.49 13.71 5.27
C GLY A 241 -17.92 13.76 4.73
N PHE A 242 -18.11 13.46 3.45
CA PHE A 242 -19.43 13.44 2.84
C PHE A 242 -20.31 12.31 3.38
N SER A 243 -19.74 11.12 3.61
CA SER A 243 -20.48 10.01 4.22
C SER A 243 -20.87 10.29 5.65
N PHE A 244 -20.00 10.93 6.44
CA PHE A 244 -20.29 11.35 7.80
C PHE A 244 -21.43 12.37 7.83
N LEU A 245 -21.34 13.41 6.99
CA LEU A 245 -22.35 14.44 6.89
C LEU A 245 -23.68 13.88 6.35
N GLY A 246 -23.63 13.09 5.29
CA GLY A 246 -24.79 12.39 4.73
C GLY A 246 -25.44 11.46 5.75
N THR A 247 -24.68 10.82 6.63
CA THR A 247 -25.23 9.96 7.68
C THR A 247 -25.96 10.78 8.75
N LEU A 248 -25.42 11.95 9.10
CA LEU A 248 -26.06 12.88 10.04
C LEU A 248 -27.43 13.37 9.54
N PHE A 249 -27.56 13.66 8.24
CA PHE A 249 -28.79 14.24 7.67
C PHE A 249 -29.77 13.18 7.11
N LEU A 250 -29.27 12.11 6.49
CA LEU A 250 -30.07 11.13 5.74
C LEU A 250 -30.07 9.73 6.40
N GLY A 251 -29.49 9.59 7.59
CA GLY A 251 -29.43 8.35 8.35
C GLY A 251 -28.42 7.37 7.74
N ARG A 252 -28.86 6.22 7.22
CA ARG A 252 -27.96 5.16 6.71
C ARG A 252 -27.37 5.45 5.31
N PHE A 253 -26.81 6.64 5.10
CA PHE A 253 -26.34 7.10 3.79
C PHE A 253 -25.20 6.25 3.24
N TYR A 254 -24.13 6.07 4.02
CA TYR A 254 -22.97 5.28 3.60
C TYR A 254 -23.35 3.83 3.27
N CYS A 255 -23.97 3.13 4.22
CA CYS A 255 -24.35 1.73 4.06
C CYS A 255 -25.42 1.51 2.98
N GLY A 256 -26.29 2.50 2.74
CA GLY A 256 -27.37 2.38 1.77
C GLY A 256 -26.98 2.68 0.32
N TRP A 257 -25.96 3.51 0.10
CA TRP A 257 -25.68 4.06 -1.24
C TRP A 257 -24.22 3.95 -1.67
N LEU A 258 -23.26 4.01 -0.74
CA LEU A 258 -21.83 4.05 -1.10
C LEU A 258 -21.07 2.78 -0.74
N CYS A 259 -21.59 2.00 0.21
CA CYS A 259 -20.96 0.76 0.65
C CYS A 259 -21.21 -0.36 -0.36
N PRO A 260 -20.17 -0.97 -0.96
CA PRO A 260 -20.34 -2.10 -1.88
C PRO A 260 -20.97 -3.31 -1.19
N PHE A 261 -20.67 -3.54 0.09
CA PHE A 261 -21.27 -4.64 0.84
C PHE A 261 -22.77 -4.43 1.10
N GLY A 262 -23.17 -3.19 1.42
CA GLY A 262 -24.59 -2.85 1.54
C GLY A 262 -25.34 -2.99 0.22
N ALA A 263 -24.72 -2.57 -0.89
CA ALA A 263 -25.25 -2.74 -2.24
C ALA A 263 -25.48 -4.22 -2.58
N VAL A 264 -24.52 -5.10 -2.27
CA VAL A 264 -24.66 -6.55 -2.47
C VAL A 264 -25.84 -7.10 -1.68
N GLN A 265 -25.98 -6.75 -0.39
CA GLN A 265 -27.09 -7.21 0.43
C GLN A 265 -28.45 -6.75 -0.11
N ASP A 266 -28.57 -5.49 -0.53
CA ASP A 266 -29.81 -4.93 -1.07
C ASP A 266 -30.22 -5.64 -2.38
N ILE A 267 -29.25 -5.95 -3.24
CA ILE A 267 -29.49 -6.72 -4.48
C ILE A 267 -29.88 -8.17 -4.17
N ILE A 268 -29.15 -8.86 -3.28
CA ILE A 268 -29.46 -10.25 -2.89
C ILE A 268 -30.86 -10.35 -2.29
N SER A 269 -31.28 -9.37 -1.48
CA SER A 269 -32.61 -9.38 -0.84
C SER A 269 -33.78 -9.37 -1.83
N LYS A 270 -33.57 -8.86 -3.05
CA LYS A 270 -34.58 -8.81 -4.11
C LYS A 270 -34.69 -10.12 -4.87
N ILE A 271 -33.75 -11.04 -4.69
CA ILE A 271 -33.82 -12.38 -5.28
C ILE A 271 -34.84 -13.19 -4.46
N PRO A 272 -35.96 -13.62 -5.07
CA PRO A 272 -36.95 -14.40 -4.35
C PRO A 272 -36.36 -15.75 -3.97
N SER A 273 -36.23 -16.00 -2.66
CA SER A 273 -35.79 -17.29 -2.12
C SER A 273 -36.95 -17.99 -1.41
N LYS A 274 -36.99 -19.33 -1.48
CA LYS A 274 -37.94 -20.13 -0.70
C LYS A 274 -37.57 -20.00 0.78
N LYS A 275 -38.45 -19.41 1.59
CA LYS A 275 -38.27 -19.34 3.05
C LYS A 275 -38.35 -20.74 3.64
N LEU A 276 -37.24 -21.25 4.17
CA LEU A 276 -37.21 -22.50 4.91
C LEU A 276 -37.91 -22.28 6.26
N LYS A 277 -39.02 -22.99 6.51
CA LYS A 277 -39.64 -23.05 7.84
C LYS A 277 -38.78 -23.96 8.71
N ILE A 278 -38.05 -23.36 9.64
CA ILE A 278 -37.32 -24.10 10.67
C ILE A 278 -38.33 -24.44 11.75
N THR A 279 -38.74 -25.70 11.84
CA THR A 279 -39.51 -26.20 12.97
C THR A 279 -38.54 -26.40 14.13
N TYR A 280 -38.59 -25.51 15.12
CA TYR A 280 -37.90 -25.73 16.40
C TYR A 280 -38.53 -26.96 17.07
N LYS A 281 -37.70 -27.94 17.38
CA LYS A 281 -38.08 -29.17 18.08
C LYS A 281 -37.76 -29.02 19.56
#